data_AF-A0A7K2C8H4-F1
#
_entry.id   AF-A0A7K2C8H4-F1
#
_cell.length_a   1.000
_cell.length_b   1.000
_cell.length_c   1.000
_cell.angle_alpha   90.00
_cell.angle_beta   90.00
_cell.angle_gamma   90.00
#
_symmetry.space_group_name_H-M   'P 1'
#
loop_
_entity.id
_entity.type
_entity.pdbx_description
1 polymer ?
#
loop_
_entity_poly.entity_id
_entity_poly.type
_entity_poly.pdbx_seq_one_letter_code
_entity_poly.pdbx_strand_id
1 'polypeptide(L)'
;MHRTLTFLLILLYAPVTLAQEANPEDVSSPDVIVQTLYDIISTPAGEAPDWDRWRSLFIPEARLIAISSNESGRNSYFTWTYEEYIDQVGPYFLENPFFEVEVSHTSERFGNLVHRFSTYESYRALGLEPFSRGINSIQLLQMDNRWWIVTIFWQSESDSLPLPKKYLPGE
;
A
#
# COMPACT_ATOMS: atom_id res chain seq x y z
N MET A 1 43.30 -3.34 48.50
CA MET A 1 41.87 -3.54 48.17
C MET A 1 41.65 -3.15 46.71
N HIS A 2 41.75 -4.10 45.78
CA HIS A 2 41.41 -3.87 44.37
C HIS A 2 40.02 -4.45 44.11
N ARG A 3 39.04 -3.59 43.80
CA ARG A 3 37.71 -4.00 43.37
C ARG A 3 37.72 -4.09 41.84
N THR A 4 37.77 -5.31 41.32
CA THR A 4 37.58 -5.58 39.90
C THR A 4 36.10 -5.38 39.56
N LEU A 5 35.81 -4.46 38.64
CA LEU A 5 34.45 -4.18 38.18
C LEU A 5 34.16 -5.08 36.97
N THR A 6 33.36 -6.12 37.17
CA THR A 6 32.88 -7.00 36.09
C THR A 6 31.76 -6.30 35.34
N PHE A 7 32.00 -5.89 34.09
CA PHE A 7 30.93 -5.43 33.20
C PHE A 7 30.19 -6.65 32.64
N LEU A 8 28.90 -6.76 32.97
CA LEU A 8 28.00 -7.75 32.39
C LEU A 8 27.51 -7.20 31.03
N LEU A 9 28.01 -7.76 29.92
CA LEU A 9 27.56 -7.41 28.58
C LEU A 9 26.22 -8.12 28.33
N ILE A 10 25.10 -7.40 28.45
CA ILE A 10 23.78 -7.91 28.06
C ILE A 10 23.65 -7.73 26.55
N LEU A 11 23.84 -8.83 25.80
CA LEU A 11 23.49 -8.91 24.38
C LEU A 11 21.97 -8.91 24.26
N LEU A 12 21.39 -7.75 23.94
CA LEU A 12 20.00 -7.63 23.53
C LEU A 12 19.83 -8.33 22.18
N TYR A 13 19.32 -9.58 22.21
CA TYR A 13 18.77 -10.23 21.03
C TYR A 13 17.42 -9.57 20.72
N ALA A 14 17.42 -8.58 19.83
CA ALA A 14 16.18 -8.21 19.16
C ALA A 14 15.79 -9.37 18.25
N PRO A 15 14.56 -9.90 18.31
CA PRO A 15 14.11 -10.83 17.30
C PRO A 15 14.15 -10.09 15.97
N VAL A 16 15.03 -10.53 15.07
CA VAL A 16 14.92 -10.18 13.66
C VAL A 16 13.67 -10.91 13.19
N THR A 17 12.54 -10.22 13.17
CA THR A 17 11.41 -10.62 12.35
C THR A 17 11.92 -10.65 10.93
N LEU A 18 12.24 -11.84 10.43
CA LEU A 18 12.52 -12.01 9.01
C LEU A 18 11.26 -11.57 8.28
N ALA A 19 11.36 -10.44 7.57
CA ALA A 19 10.34 -10.06 6.60
C ALA A 19 10.13 -11.27 5.68
N GLN A 20 8.86 -11.63 5.44
CA GLN A 20 8.50 -12.69 4.50
C GLN A 20 9.21 -12.40 3.15
N GLU A 21 9.96 -13.38 2.63
CA GLU A 21 10.71 -13.22 1.39
C GLU A 21 9.72 -13.01 0.24
N ALA A 22 9.84 -11.88 -0.47
CA ALA A 22 8.96 -11.61 -1.61
C ALA A 22 9.42 -12.41 -2.82
N ASN A 23 8.50 -12.70 -3.74
CA ASN A 23 8.89 -13.10 -5.09
C ASN A 23 9.73 -11.96 -5.70
N PRO A 24 10.98 -12.21 -6.15
CA PRO A 24 11.84 -11.16 -6.70
C PRO A 24 11.22 -10.41 -7.89
N GLU A 25 10.34 -11.05 -8.67
CA GLU A 25 9.66 -10.42 -9.79
C GLU A 25 8.72 -9.30 -9.31
N ASP A 26 7.96 -9.56 -8.25
CA ASP A 26 6.97 -8.63 -7.66
C ASP A 26 7.60 -7.32 -7.19
N VAL A 27 8.89 -7.31 -6.88
CA VAL A 27 9.60 -6.17 -6.27
C VAL A 27 10.80 -5.71 -7.09
N SER A 28 10.79 -6.06 -8.37
CA SER A 28 11.89 -5.79 -9.32
C SER A 28 11.97 -4.33 -9.76
N SER A 29 10.84 -3.60 -9.79
CA SER A 29 10.78 -2.21 -10.21
C SER A 29 9.63 -1.44 -9.52
N PRO A 30 9.64 -0.09 -9.57
CA PRO A 30 8.54 0.72 -9.04
C PRO A 30 7.19 0.41 -9.69
N ASP A 31 7.18 0.14 -11.00
CA ASP A 31 5.95 -0.17 -11.73
C ASP A 31 5.41 -1.54 -11.35
N VAL A 32 6.29 -2.55 -11.27
CA VAL A 32 5.90 -3.91 -10.96
C VAL A 32 5.39 -4.03 -9.52
N ILE A 33 6.03 -3.40 -8.53
CA ILE A 33 5.54 -3.48 -7.14
C ILE A 33 4.17 -2.82 -6.95
N VAL A 34 3.89 -1.74 -7.69
CA VAL A 34 2.57 -1.08 -7.67
C VAL A 34 1.55 -1.93 -8.42
N GLN A 35 1.91 -2.56 -9.53
CA GLN A 35 1.04 -3.52 -10.21
C GLN A 35 0.70 -4.70 -9.28
N THR A 36 1.70 -5.30 -8.65
CA THR A 36 1.52 -6.40 -7.69
C THR A 36 0.61 -6.00 -6.53
N LEU A 37 0.75 -4.77 -6.01
CA LEU A 37 -0.15 -4.24 -4.97
C LEU A 37 -1.63 -4.31 -5.42
N TYR A 38 -1.94 -3.82 -6.63
CA TYR A 38 -3.31 -3.85 -7.18
C TYR A 38 -3.79 -5.27 -7.49
N ASP A 39 -2.90 -6.13 -8.00
CA ASP A 39 -3.22 -7.51 -8.33
C ASP A 39 -3.66 -8.30 -7.09
N ILE A 40 -3.02 -8.09 -5.93
CA ILE A 40 -3.33 -8.84 -4.71
C ILE A 40 -4.73 -8.55 -4.19
N ILE A 41 -5.14 -7.28 -4.17
CA ILE A 41 -6.47 -6.87 -3.68
C ILE A 41 -7.58 -7.10 -4.72
N SER A 42 -7.20 -7.41 -5.96
CA SER A 42 -8.12 -7.67 -7.07
C SER A 42 -8.55 -9.15 -7.11
N THR A 43 -9.53 -9.50 -6.30
CA THR A 43 -9.99 -10.88 -6.09
C THR A 43 -11.48 -11.06 -6.42
N PRO A 44 -11.89 -12.21 -7.01
CA PRO A 44 -13.29 -12.60 -7.05
C PRO A 44 -13.86 -12.80 -5.64
N ALA A 45 -15.20 -12.76 -5.52
CA ALA A 45 -15.86 -13.00 -4.24
C ALA A 45 -15.55 -14.41 -3.70
N GLY A 46 -15.33 -14.53 -2.39
CA GLY A 46 -15.10 -15.81 -1.73
C GLY A 46 -13.64 -16.27 -1.70
N GLU A 47 -12.74 -15.54 -2.34
CA GLU A 47 -11.30 -15.80 -2.30
C GLU A 47 -10.59 -14.68 -1.52
N ALA A 48 -9.93 -15.04 -0.43
CA ALA A 48 -9.10 -14.09 0.30
C ALA A 48 -7.91 -13.66 -0.56
N PRO A 49 -7.53 -12.36 -0.56
CA PRO A 49 -6.25 -11.93 -1.09
C PRO A 49 -5.09 -12.74 -0.52
N ASP A 50 -4.03 -12.89 -1.31
CA ASP A 50 -2.77 -13.47 -0.84
C ASP A 50 -2.08 -12.48 0.12
N TRP A 51 -2.43 -12.60 1.40
CA TRP A 51 -1.93 -11.70 2.44
C TRP A 51 -0.44 -11.90 2.74
N ASP A 52 0.14 -13.04 2.40
CA ASP A 52 1.58 -13.25 2.58
C ASP A 52 2.35 -12.54 1.46
N ARG A 53 1.86 -12.60 0.22
CA ARG A 53 2.36 -11.76 -0.87
C ARG A 53 2.20 -10.28 -0.55
N TRP A 54 1.06 -9.86 0.04
CA TRP A 54 0.83 -8.48 0.49
C TRP A 54 1.89 -8.02 1.50
N ARG A 55 2.07 -8.77 2.60
CA ARG A 55 3.06 -8.45 3.65
C ARG A 55 4.47 -8.29 3.09
N SER A 56 4.80 -9.08 2.07
CA SER A 56 6.12 -9.04 1.46
C SER A 56 6.45 -7.72 0.75
N LEU A 57 5.47 -6.87 0.44
CA LEU A 57 5.68 -5.61 -0.30
C LEU A 57 6.12 -4.43 0.58
N PHE A 58 5.85 -4.49 1.89
CA PHE A 58 5.94 -3.32 2.77
C PHE A 58 7.19 -3.34 3.64
N ILE A 59 7.71 -2.15 3.97
CA ILE A 59 8.60 -2.04 5.13
C ILE A 59 7.80 -2.31 6.42
N PRO A 60 8.43 -2.74 7.52
CA PRO A 60 7.74 -3.02 8.78
C PRO A 60 6.93 -1.82 9.31
N GLU A 61 7.42 -0.60 9.12
CA GLU A 61 6.80 0.63 9.60
C GLU A 61 5.78 1.23 8.63
N ALA A 62 5.43 0.54 7.54
CA ALA A 62 4.59 1.13 6.50
C ALA A 62 3.22 1.57 7.04
N ARG A 63 2.66 2.61 6.43
CA ARG A 63 1.34 3.14 6.79
C ARG A 63 0.41 3.25 5.59
N LEU A 64 -0.82 2.81 5.82
CA LEU A 64 -1.95 2.99 4.94
C LEU A 64 -2.86 4.05 5.55
N ILE A 65 -3.07 5.14 4.83
CA ILE A 65 -3.77 6.32 5.34
C ILE A 65 -4.88 6.69 4.36
N ALA A 66 -6.12 6.73 4.83
CA ALA A 66 -7.27 7.13 4.03
C ALA A 66 -7.75 8.50 4.48
N ILE A 67 -7.88 9.46 3.56
CA ILE A 67 -8.66 10.67 3.85
C ILE A 67 -10.14 10.31 3.81
N SER A 68 -10.89 10.80 4.79
CA SER A 68 -12.34 10.72 4.84
C SER A 68 -12.93 12.11 5.08
N SER A 69 -13.98 12.44 4.35
CA SER A 69 -14.72 13.70 4.53
C SER A 69 -16.13 13.39 4.96
N ASN A 70 -16.63 14.09 5.98
CA ASN A 70 -18.02 13.97 6.38
C ASN A 70 -18.93 14.82 5.47
N GLU A 71 -20.26 14.67 5.61
CA GLU A 71 -21.26 15.42 4.84
C GLU A 71 -21.13 16.95 4.95
N SER A 72 -20.50 17.45 6.03
CA SER A 72 -20.23 18.87 6.25
C SER A 72 -18.94 19.35 5.57
N GLY A 73 -18.23 18.49 4.83
CA GLY A 73 -16.95 18.80 4.18
C GLY A 73 -15.76 18.90 5.15
N ARG A 74 -15.92 18.47 6.42
CA ARG A 74 -14.80 18.42 7.36
C ARG A 74 -13.97 17.17 7.11
N ASN A 75 -12.69 17.37 6.81
CA ASN A 75 -11.75 16.29 6.60
C ASN A 75 -11.34 15.64 7.92
N SER A 76 -11.21 14.33 7.88
CA SER A 76 -10.62 13.42 8.87
C SER A 76 -9.74 12.41 8.13
N TYR A 77 -9.09 11.51 8.87
CA TYR A 77 -8.33 10.44 8.25
C TYR A 77 -8.34 9.20 9.14
N PHE A 78 -8.14 8.05 8.49
CA PHE A 78 -7.80 6.79 9.13
C PHE A 78 -6.34 6.47 8.86
N THR A 79 -5.71 5.76 9.78
CA THR A 79 -4.33 5.30 9.65
C THR A 79 -4.24 3.87 10.15
N TRP A 80 -3.56 3.03 9.38
CA TRP A 80 -3.37 1.61 9.64
C TRP A 80 -1.93 1.22 9.36
N THR A 81 -1.44 0.25 10.12
CA THR A 81 -0.39 -0.68 9.67
C THR A 81 -0.93 -1.56 8.55
N TYR A 82 -0.06 -2.28 7.83
CA TYR A 82 -0.52 -3.23 6.81
C TYR A 82 -1.28 -4.42 7.41
N GLU A 83 -1.04 -4.80 8.67
CA GLU A 83 -1.84 -5.83 9.37
C GLU A 83 -3.22 -5.31 9.76
N GLU A 84 -3.30 -4.11 10.34
CA GLU A 84 -4.60 -3.52 10.71
C GLU A 84 -5.47 -3.27 9.46
N TYR A 85 -4.84 -2.96 8.32
CA TYR A 85 -5.55 -2.88 7.05
C TYR A 85 -6.17 -4.23 6.67
N ILE A 86 -5.40 -5.33 6.73
CA ILE A 86 -5.90 -6.69 6.47
C ILE A 86 -7.10 -7.00 7.38
N ASP A 87 -7.00 -6.71 8.68
CA ASP A 87 -8.09 -6.94 9.61
C ASP A 87 -9.36 -6.14 9.25
N GLN A 88 -9.17 -4.90 8.78
CA GLN A 88 -10.26 -3.99 8.43
C GLN A 88 -10.97 -4.38 7.12
N VAL A 89 -10.23 -4.86 6.12
CA VAL A 89 -10.78 -5.10 4.76
C VAL A 89 -10.96 -6.59 4.42
N GLY A 90 -10.27 -7.48 5.12
CA GLY A 90 -10.32 -8.93 4.88
C GLY A 90 -11.73 -9.51 4.84
N PRO A 91 -12.61 -9.20 5.82
CA PRO A 91 -14.01 -9.68 5.79
C PRO A 91 -14.77 -9.22 4.54
N TYR A 92 -14.48 -8.01 4.05
CA TYR A 92 -15.16 -7.47 2.87
C TYR A 92 -14.82 -8.27 1.61
N PHE A 93 -13.54 -8.59 1.38
CA PHE A 93 -13.09 -9.35 0.22
C PHE A 93 -13.62 -10.79 0.17
N LEU A 94 -13.87 -11.40 1.34
CA LEU A 94 -14.48 -12.73 1.40
C LEU A 94 -15.94 -12.74 0.92
N GLU A 95 -16.65 -11.63 1.08
CA GLU A 95 -18.08 -11.54 0.75
C GLU A 95 -18.34 -10.88 -0.61
N ASN A 96 -17.41 -10.04 -1.08
CA ASN A 96 -17.64 -9.15 -2.22
C ASN A 96 -16.53 -9.30 -3.26
N PRO A 97 -16.87 -9.38 -4.56
CA PRO A 97 -15.87 -9.27 -5.60
C PRO A 97 -15.34 -7.84 -5.63
N PHE A 98 -14.04 -7.70 -5.73
CA PHE A 98 -13.38 -6.40 -5.79
C PHE A 98 -12.19 -6.49 -6.73
N PHE A 99 -12.15 -5.56 -7.67
CA PHE A 99 -11.03 -5.37 -8.57
C PHE A 99 -10.64 -3.92 -8.52
N GLU A 100 -9.36 -3.62 -8.41
CA GLU A 100 -8.88 -2.25 -8.48
C GLU A 100 -7.66 -2.20 -9.39
N VAL A 101 -7.65 -1.25 -10.32
CA VAL A 101 -6.59 -1.13 -11.31
C VAL A 101 -6.06 0.29 -11.32
N GLU A 102 -4.76 0.43 -11.59
CA GLU A 102 -4.19 1.72 -11.95
C GLU A 102 -4.54 2.04 -13.40
N VAL A 103 -5.19 3.18 -13.64
CA VAL A 103 -5.54 3.64 -14.99
C VAL A 103 -4.57 4.71 -15.51
N SER A 104 -3.93 5.46 -14.62
CA SER A 104 -2.94 6.49 -14.97
C SER A 104 -2.03 6.77 -13.78
N HIS A 105 -0.82 7.27 -14.03
CA HIS A 105 0.05 7.71 -12.94
C HIS A 105 1.02 8.82 -13.37
N THR A 106 1.53 9.53 -12.37
CA THR A 106 2.73 10.38 -12.50
C THR A 106 3.71 9.99 -11.41
N SER A 107 4.99 9.86 -11.77
CA SER A 107 6.05 9.44 -10.84
C SER A 107 7.21 10.42 -10.86
N GLU A 108 7.70 10.76 -9.66
CA GLU A 108 8.93 11.50 -9.43
C GLU A 108 9.94 10.59 -8.76
N ARG A 109 11.22 10.70 -9.14
CA ARG A 109 12.30 9.86 -8.60
C ARG A 109 13.53 10.68 -8.25
N PHE A 110 14.05 10.45 -7.04
CA PHE A 110 15.37 10.91 -6.62
C PHE A 110 16.15 9.77 -5.96
N GLY A 111 17.11 9.20 -6.70
CA GLY A 111 17.90 8.06 -6.23
C GLY A 111 17.02 6.85 -5.89
N ASN A 112 17.00 6.48 -4.61
CA ASN A 112 16.26 5.33 -4.06
C ASN A 112 14.83 5.68 -3.61
N LEU A 113 14.41 6.94 -3.75
CA LEU A 113 13.09 7.42 -3.37
C LEU A 113 12.24 7.59 -4.63
N VAL A 114 11.04 7.01 -4.64
CA VAL A 114 10.00 7.26 -5.64
C VAL A 114 8.73 7.72 -4.95
N HIS A 115 8.12 8.75 -5.53
CA HIS A 115 6.74 9.14 -5.22
C HIS A 115 5.90 8.92 -6.47
N ARG A 116 4.79 8.20 -6.32
CA ARG A 116 3.85 7.90 -7.40
C ARG A 116 2.46 8.38 -7.03
N PHE A 117 1.88 9.17 -7.91
CA PHE A 117 0.49 9.57 -7.87
C PHE A 117 -0.28 8.67 -8.84
N SER A 118 -1.00 7.70 -8.30
CA SER A 118 -1.60 6.56 -9.01
C SER A 118 -3.11 6.69 -9.00
N THR A 119 -3.71 7.01 -10.15
CA THR A 119 -5.17 7.08 -10.29
C THR A 119 -5.72 5.67 -10.41
N TYR A 120 -6.62 5.32 -9.50
CA TYR A 120 -7.24 4.01 -9.46
C TYR A 120 -8.71 4.05 -9.87
N GLU A 121 -9.18 2.92 -10.38
CA GLU A 121 -10.59 2.62 -10.56
C GLU A 121 -10.91 1.27 -9.92
N SER A 122 -11.95 1.24 -9.09
CA SER A 122 -12.42 0.02 -8.42
C SER A 122 -13.73 -0.47 -9.04
N TYR A 123 -13.82 -1.77 -9.29
CA TYR A 123 -14.93 -2.45 -9.96
C TYR A 123 -15.47 -3.62 -9.15
N ARG A 124 -16.74 -3.95 -9.35
CA ARG A 124 -17.36 -5.20 -8.86
C ARG A 124 -17.08 -6.38 -9.79
N ALA A 125 -16.84 -6.10 -11.06
CA ALA A 125 -16.39 -7.06 -12.06
C ALA A 125 -15.72 -6.28 -13.20
N LEU A 126 -14.69 -6.86 -13.82
CA LEU A 126 -14.02 -6.25 -14.96
C LEU A 126 -14.99 -6.05 -16.14
N GLY A 127 -14.92 -4.89 -16.79
CA GLY A 127 -15.79 -4.51 -17.90
C GLY A 127 -17.10 -3.83 -17.48
N LEU A 128 -17.35 -3.66 -16.18
CA LEU A 128 -18.39 -2.76 -15.66
C LEU A 128 -17.84 -1.34 -15.47
N GLU A 129 -18.75 -0.38 -15.28
CA GLU A 129 -18.37 0.96 -14.81
C GLU A 129 -17.76 0.89 -13.40
N PRO A 130 -16.74 1.72 -13.10
CA PRO A 130 -16.14 1.75 -11.79
C PRO A 130 -17.14 2.27 -10.76
N PHE A 131 -17.24 1.59 -9.62
CA PHE A 131 -18.09 2.05 -8.51
C PHE A 131 -17.38 3.06 -7.60
N SER A 132 -16.05 3.14 -7.72
CA SER A 132 -15.19 4.04 -6.96
C SER A 132 -13.97 4.39 -7.79
N ARG A 133 -13.48 5.61 -7.64
CA ARG A 133 -12.23 6.09 -8.23
C ARG A 133 -11.52 6.97 -7.22
N GLY A 134 -10.24 7.21 -7.44
CA GLY A 134 -9.47 8.12 -6.59
C GLY A 134 -8.01 8.11 -6.94
N ILE A 135 -7.20 8.65 -6.02
CA ILE A 135 -5.75 8.67 -6.21
C ILE A 135 -5.05 8.12 -4.96
N ASN A 136 -4.16 7.17 -5.21
CA ASN A 136 -3.15 6.70 -4.28
C ASN A 136 -1.87 7.53 -4.44
N SER A 137 -1.43 8.18 -3.38
CA SER A 137 -0.08 8.74 -3.22
C SER A 137 0.80 7.67 -2.58
N ILE A 138 1.59 7.00 -3.40
CA ILE A 138 2.44 5.87 -3.01
C ILE A 138 3.88 6.33 -2.89
N GLN A 139 4.52 5.99 -1.78
CA GLN A 139 5.95 6.20 -1.57
C GLN A 139 6.67 4.85 -1.62
N LEU A 140 7.71 4.77 -2.44
CA LEU A 140 8.52 3.57 -2.60
C LEU A 140 9.98 3.83 -2.25
N LEU A 141 10.62 2.81 -1.69
CA LEU A 141 12.02 2.79 -1.29
C LEU A 141 12.76 1.66 -2.01
N GLN A 142 13.90 1.96 -2.63
CA GLN A 142 14.85 0.94 -3.07
C GLN A 142 15.84 0.61 -1.96
N MET A 143 15.84 -0.63 -1.48
CA MET A 143 16.72 -1.12 -0.41
C MET A 143 17.00 -2.61 -0.61
N ASP A 144 18.25 -3.04 -0.40
CA ASP A 144 18.69 -4.44 -0.54
C ASP A 144 18.35 -5.07 -1.91
N ASN A 145 18.61 -4.31 -2.98
CA ASN A 145 18.38 -4.70 -4.38
C ASN A 145 16.92 -5.00 -4.76
N ARG A 146 15.95 -4.51 -3.98
CA ARG A 146 14.52 -4.62 -4.28
C ARG A 146 13.77 -3.34 -3.91
N TRP A 147 12.51 -3.27 -4.33
CA TRP A 147 11.59 -2.20 -3.96
C TRP A 147 10.72 -2.58 -2.77
N TRP A 148 10.34 -1.56 -2.01
CA TRP A 148 9.47 -1.63 -0.84
C TRP A 148 8.44 -0.51 -0.88
N ILE A 149 7.25 -0.76 -0.37
CA ILE A 149 6.22 0.25 -0.12
C ILE A 149 6.42 0.83 1.28
N VAL A 150 6.51 2.16 1.35
CA VAL A 150 6.69 2.93 2.59
C VAL A 150 5.35 3.46 3.10
N THR A 151 4.57 4.06 2.20
CA THR A 151 3.28 4.67 2.54
C THR A 151 2.34 4.52 1.36
N ILE A 152 1.07 4.25 1.64
CA ILE A 152 -0.04 4.46 0.71
C ILE A 152 -0.97 5.46 1.37
N PHE A 153 -1.10 6.65 0.79
CA PHE A 153 -2.00 7.68 1.28
C PHE A 153 -3.01 8.02 0.19
N TRP A 154 -4.31 7.96 0.45
CA TRP A 154 -5.28 8.08 -0.62
C TRP A 154 -6.50 8.92 -0.28
N GLN A 155 -7.14 9.37 -1.36
CA GLN A 155 -8.38 10.13 -1.36
C GLN A 155 -9.25 9.60 -2.51
N SER A 156 -10.46 9.17 -2.17
CA SER A 156 -11.47 8.86 -3.17
C SER A 156 -12.01 10.13 -3.80
N GLU A 157 -12.37 10.04 -5.08
CA GLU A 157 -13.15 11.05 -5.79
C GLU A 157 -14.53 11.22 -5.15
N SER A 158 -15.10 12.42 -5.25
CA SER A 158 -16.49 12.70 -4.90
C SER A 158 -17.08 13.78 -5.81
N ASP A 159 -18.39 14.01 -5.73
CA ASP A 159 -19.07 15.07 -6.50
C ASP A 159 -18.47 16.47 -6.23
N SER A 160 -17.97 16.70 -5.01
CA SER A 160 -17.33 17.96 -4.63
C SER A 160 -15.82 17.99 -4.88
N LEU A 161 -15.22 16.84 -5.21
CA LEU A 161 -13.80 16.66 -5.49
C LEU A 161 -13.61 15.72 -6.70
N PRO A 162 -13.88 16.19 -7.93
CA PRO A 162 -13.68 15.39 -9.13
C PRO A 162 -12.20 15.18 -9.43
N LEU A 163 -11.87 14.07 -10.11
CA LEU A 163 -10.50 13.79 -10.55
C LEU A 163 -10.01 14.84 -11.56
N PRO A 164 -8.84 15.47 -11.33
CA PRO A 164 -8.25 16.38 -12.30
C PRO A 164 -7.88 15.65 -13.61
N LYS A 165 -8.19 16.27 -14.76
CA LYS A 165 -7.95 15.67 -16.09
C LYS A 165 -6.53 15.17 -16.34
N LYS A 166 -5.53 15.92 -15.87
CA LYS A 166 -4.11 15.57 -15.99
C LYS A 166 -3.71 14.25 -15.31
N TYR A 167 -4.58 13.66 -14.50
CA TYR A 167 -4.36 12.37 -13.84
C TYR A 167 -5.26 11.27 -14.42
N LEU A 168 -5.91 11.51 -15.56
CA LEU A 168 -6.70 10.52 -16.29
C LEU A 168 -5.89 9.96 -17.47
N PRO A 169 -6.28 8.80 -18.03
CA PRO A 169 -5.60 8.24 -19.19
C PRO A 169 -5.76 9.13 -20.43
N GLY A 170 -4.70 9.23 -21.25
CA GLY A 170 -4.79 9.80 -22.61
C GLY A 170 -4.68 11.32 -22.74
N GLU A 171 -4.14 12.02 -21.73
CA GLU A 171 -3.64 13.39 -21.85
C GLU A 171 -2.10 13.46 -21.91
#